data_AF-A0A2I1FJS6-F1
#
_entry.id   AF-A0A2I1FJS6-F1
#
_cell.length_a   1.000
_cell.length_b   1.000
_cell.length_c   1.000
_cell.angle_alpha   90.00
_cell.angle_beta   90.00
_cell.angle_gamma   90.00
#
_symmetry.space_group_name_H-M   'P 1'
#
loop_
_entity.id
_entity.type
_entity.pdbx_description
1 polymer ?
#
loop_
_entity_poly.entity_id
_entity_poly.type
_entity_poly.pdbx_seq_one_letter_code
_entity_poly.pdbx_strand_id
1 'polypeptide(L)'
;MGIVERFNRTLQKWAFFIQDSVEMRLPPTKRCRAWVKNLPIFLVELDNSVTRLLGISPAEARKKKHIFAKASKPREGPIGFDEPRLSHDVLVRYLLNRGELEGGRRRATDCN
;
A
#
# COMPACT_ATOMS: atom_id res chain seq x y z
N MET A 1 -1.80 8.45 -2.02
CA MET A 1 -0.68 7.54 -2.37
C MET A 1 -1.28 6.24 -2.88
N GLY A 2 -1.21 6.04 -4.20
CA GLY A 2 -1.67 4.82 -4.87
C GLY A 2 -0.75 3.62 -4.61
N ILE A 3 -1.18 2.44 -5.06
CA ILE A 3 -0.45 1.17 -4.89
C ILE A 3 0.93 1.24 -5.56
N VAL A 4 0.97 1.69 -6.82
CA VAL A 4 2.20 1.81 -7.61
C VAL A 4 3.17 2.83 -7.00
N GLU A 5 2.66 3.98 -6.54
CA GLU A 5 3.48 5.00 -5.87
C GLU A 5 4.12 4.48 -4.59
N ARG A 6 3.37 3.69 -3.80
CA ARG A 6 3.90 3.09 -2.58
C ARG A 6 5.01 2.07 -2.89
N PHE A 7 4.83 1.25 -3.92
CA PHE A 7 5.85 0.32 -4.39
C PHE A 7 7.12 1.07 -4.84
N ASN A 8 6.97 2.07 -5.73
CA ASN A 8 8.09 2.86 -6.25
C ASN A 8 8.87 3.54 -5.11
N ARG A 9 8.18 4.08 -4.11
CA ARG A 9 8.83 4.67 -2.94
C ARG A 9 9.63 3.65 -2.13
N THR A 10 9.11 2.44 -1.94
CA THR A 10 9.83 1.37 -1.23
C THR A 10 11.08 0.95 -2.02
N LEU A 11 10.93 0.76 -3.34
CA LEU A 11 12.04 0.41 -4.23
C LEU A 11 13.14 1.48 -4.23
N GLN A 12 12.77 2.76 -4.34
CA GLN A 12 13.71 3.89 -4.31
C GLN A 12 14.51 3.91 -3.02
N LYS A 13 13.85 3.80 -1.85
CA LYS A 13 14.53 3.78 -0.55
C LYS A 13 15.57 2.67 -0.46
N TRP A 14 15.20 1.47 -0.90
CA TRP A 14 16.09 0.31 -0.91
C TRP A 14 17.28 0.52 -1.86
N ALA A 15 17.03 1.03 -3.08
CA ALA A 15 18.07 1.27 -4.07
C ALA A 15 19.08 2.32 -3.58
N PHE A 16 18.60 3.44 -3.01
CA PHE A 16 19.47 4.48 -2.44
C PHE A 16 20.29 3.97 -1.27
N PHE A 17 19.71 3.16 -0.38
CA PHE A 17 20.46 2.55 0.72
C PHE A 17 21.67 1.73 0.23
N ILE A 18 21.47 0.90 -0.81
CA ILE A 18 22.58 0.13 -1.41
C ILE A 18 23.57 1.08 -2.11
N GLN A 19 23.06 2.05 -2.87
CA GLN A 19 23.90 3.00 -3.57
C GLN A 19 24.81 3.74 -2.60
N ASP A 20 24.27 4.34 -1.55
CA ASP A 20 25.02 5.09 -0.53
C ASP A 20 26.07 4.21 0.16
N SER A 21 25.72 2.94 0.47
CA SER A 21 26.65 2.02 1.15
C SER A 21 27.84 1.57 0.30
N VAL A 22 27.68 1.53 -1.03
CA VAL A 22 28.68 1.01 -1.98
C VAL A 22 29.44 2.14 -2.69
N GLU A 23 28.77 3.23 -3.03
CA GLU A 23 29.33 4.30 -3.86
C GLU A 23 30.49 5.02 -3.17
N MET A 24 30.44 5.20 -1.84
CA MET A 24 31.56 5.75 -1.06
C MET A 24 32.83 4.87 -1.07
N ARG A 25 32.72 3.59 -1.46
CA ARG A 25 33.84 2.64 -1.54
C ARG A 25 34.39 2.51 -2.96
N LEU A 26 33.73 3.09 -3.95
CA LEU A 26 34.12 2.99 -5.35
C LEU A 26 35.04 4.16 -5.74
N PRO A 27 35.99 3.93 -6.67
CA PRO A 27 36.72 5.03 -7.28
C PRO A 27 35.76 6.00 -8.00
N PRO A 28 36.08 7.30 -8.09
CA PRO A 28 35.22 8.30 -8.75
C PRO A 28 34.86 7.98 -10.21
N THR A 29 35.66 7.14 -10.86
CA THR A 29 35.46 6.69 -12.25
C THR A 29 34.43 5.58 -12.39
N LYS A 30 33.97 4.97 -11.29
CA LYS A 30 33.03 3.85 -11.29
C LYS A 30 31.72 4.25 -10.60
N ARG A 31 30.60 4.03 -11.30
CA ARG A 31 29.26 4.17 -10.70
C ARG A 31 28.78 2.88 -10.06
N CYS A 32 27.99 3.00 -9.00
CA CYS A 32 27.34 1.86 -8.36
C CYS A 32 26.33 1.18 -9.32
N ARG A 33 26.47 -0.14 -9.49
CA ARG A 33 25.49 -1.01 -10.17
C ARG A 33 24.96 -2.12 -9.26
N ALA A 34 25.30 -2.09 -7.97
CA ALA A 34 24.96 -3.16 -7.03
C ALA A 34 23.45 -3.28 -6.82
N TRP A 35 22.73 -2.16 -6.73
CA TRP A 35 21.27 -2.16 -6.59
C TRP A 35 20.57 -2.77 -7.80
N VAL A 36 21.10 -2.60 -9.02
CA VAL A 36 20.56 -3.26 -10.24
C VAL A 36 20.77 -4.77 -10.17
N LYS A 37 21.96 -5.22 -9.79
CA LYS A 37 22.29 -6.65 -9.67
C LYS A 37 21.46 -7.33 -8.58
N ASN A 38 21.19 -6.63 -7.49
CA ASN A 38 20.45 -7.16 -6.34
C ASN A 38 18.91 -7.00 -6.49
N LEU A 39 18.44 -6.35 -7.55
CA LEU A 39 17.01 -6.09 -7.76
C LEU A 39 16.16 -7.37 -7.76
N PRO A 40 16.57 -8.48 -8.42
CA PRO A 40 15.81 -9.72 -8.36
C PRO A 40 15.66 -10.27 -6.93
N ILE A 41 16.71 -10.14 -6.12
CA ILE A 41 16.70 -10.59 -4.72
C ILE A 41 15.67 -9.77 -3.93
N PHE A 42 15.67 -8.45 -4.10
CA PHE A 42 14.70 -7.56 -3.46
C PHE A 42 13.26 -7.88 -3.86
N LEU A 43 13.00 -8.17 -5.14
CA LEU A 43 11.66 -8.51 -5.61
C LEU A 43 11.17 -9.83 -4.99
N VAL A 44 12.05 -10.84 -4.92
CA VAL A 44 11.75 -12.11 -4.26
C VAL A 44 11.48 -11.90 -2.77
N GLU A 45 12.30 -11.10 -2.09
CA GLU A 45 12.11 -10.79 -0.67
C GLU A 45 10.79 -10.05 -0.44
N LEU A 46 10.47 -9.05 -1.27
CA LEU A 46 9.24 -8.28 -1.15
C LEU A 46 8.00 -9.17 -1.35
N ASP A 47 8.00 -10.06 -2.33
CA ASP A 47 6.87 -10.96 -2.62
C ASP A 47 6.69 -12.03 -1.53
N ASN A 48 7.76 -12.40 -0.82
CA ASN A 48 7.72 -13.38 0.27
C ASN A 48 7.60 -12.74 1.67
N SER A 49 7.81 -11.43 1.79
CA SER A 49 7.71 -10.72 3.06
C SER A 49 6.25 -10.60 3.54
N VAL A 50 6.01 -10.90 4.82
CA VAL A 50 4.68 -10.75 5.42
C VAL A 50 4.33 -9.27 5.50
N THR A 51 3.24 -8.87 4.84
CA THR A 51 2.82 -7.47 4.84
C THR A 51 1.95 -7.15 6.06
N ARG A 52 2.15 -5.98 6.67
CA ARG A 52 1.32 -5.50 7.79
C ARG A 52 -0.18 -5.47 7.46
N LEU A 53 -0.52 -5.16 6.21
CA LEU A 53 -1.91 -5.01 5.76
C LEU A 53 -2.61 -6.35 5.60
N LEU A 54 -1.94 -7.35 5.00
CA LEU A 54 -2.56 -8.65 4.73
C LEU A 54 -2.33 -9.65 5.86
N GLY A 55 -1.29 -9.46 6.67
CA GLY A 55 -0.84 -10.45 7.65
C GLY A 55 -0.23 -11.71 7.03
N ILE A 56 -0.10 -11.76 5.70
CA ILE A 56 0.51 -12.83 4.92
C ILE A 56 1.41 -12.24 3.82
N SER A 57 2.21 -13.09 3.17
CA SER A 57 3.05 -12.67 2.05
C SER A 57 2.25 -12.45 0.76
N PRO A 58 2.65 -11.51 -0.11
CA PRO A 58 2.05 -11.33 -1.43
C PRO A 58 2.02 -12.60 -2.30
N ALA A 59 3.05 -13.44 -2.22
CA ALA A 59 3.15 -14.70 -2.95
C ALA A 59 2.05 -15.70 -2.54
N GLU A 60 1.75 -15.78 -1.25
CA GLU A 60 0.64 -16.61 -0.74
C GLU A 60 -0.72 -15.97 -1.02
N ALA A 61 -0.79 -14.65 -0.86
CA ALA A 61 -1.98 -13.86 -1.13
C ALA A 61 -2.50 -14.09 -2.54
N ARG A 62 -1.63 -14.01 -3.56
CA ARG A 62 -2.02 -14.17 -4.98
C ARG A 62 -2.68 -15.50 -5.31
N LYS A 63 -2.44 -16.54 -4.51
CA LYS A 63 -3.04 -17.88 -4.68
C LYS A 63 -4.47 -17.96 -4.15
N LYS A 64 -4.89 -17.01 -3.32
CA LYS A 64 -6.23 -16.98 -2.71
C LYS A 64 -7.19 -16.14 -3.56
N LYS A 65 -8.44 -16.60 -3.68
CA LYS A 65 -9.49 -15.87 -4.40
C LYS A 65 -9.88 -14.55 -3.71
N HIS A 66 -9.89 -14.56 -2.38
CA HIS A 66 -10.25 -13.40 -1.56
C HIS A 66 -9.32 -13.30 -0.35
N ILE A 67 -9.01 -12.07 0.04
CA ILE A 67 -8.12 -11.76 1.16
C ILE A 67 -8.67 -10.56 1.89
N PHE A 68 -8.72 -10.66 3.22
CA PHE A 68 -9.08 -9.54 4.06
C PHE A 68 -7.84 -8.70 4.35
N ALA A 69 -7.88 -7.43 3.97
CA ALA A 69 -6.84 -6.46 4.28
C ALA A 69 -7.24 -5.62 5.50
N LYS A 70 -6.28 -5.41 6.41
CA LYS A 70 -6.41 -4.42 7.47
C LYS A 70 -6.40 -3.02 6.88
N ALA A 71 -7.04 -2.08 7.58
CA ALA A 71 -7.02 -0.68 7.21
C ALA A 71 -5.58 -0.14 7.14
N SER A 72 -5.29 0.66 6.11
CA SER A 72 -3.95 1.22 5.91
C SER A 72 -3.58 2.26 6.96
N LYS A 73 -4.59 2.98 7.47
CA LYS A 73 -4.52 3.99 8.51
C LYS A 73 -5.35 3.53 9.71
N PRO A 74 -4.86 3.74 10.95
CA PRO A 74 -5.73 3.64 12.12
C PRO A 74 -6.87 4.64 11.94
N ARG A 75 -8.09 4.23 12.28
CA ARG A 75 -9.26 5.09 12.26
C ARG A 75 -9.41 5.70 13.65
N GLU A 76 -9.39 7.02 13.74
CA GLU A 76 -9.70 7.75 14.96
C GLU A 76 -11.18 8.17 14.88
N GLY A 77 -12.04 7.55 15.70
CA GLY A 77 -13.46 7.91 15.77
C GLY A 77 -14.32 6.85 16.46
N PRO A 78 -15.45 7.24 17.08
CA PRO A 78 -16.35 6.34 17.81
C PRO A 78 -17.23 5.45 16.90
N ILE A 79 -17.28 5.75 15.60
CA ILE A 79 -18.08 5.00 14.61
C ILE A 79 -17.25 3.86 14.00
N GLY A 80 -17.75 2.62 14.11
CA GLY A 80 -17.23 1.47 13.38
C GLY A 80 -16.27 0.53 14.12
N PHE A 81 -16.16 0.61 15.45
CA PHE A 81 -15.38 -0.37 16.21
C PHE A 81 -16.05 -1.75 16.24
N ASP A 82 -17.39 -1.79 16.33
CA ASP A 82 -18.22 -3.00 16.38
C ASP A 82 -19.17 -3.15 15.18
N GLU A 83 -18.94 -2.43 14.08
CA GLU A 83 -19.81 -2.56 12.90
C GLU A 83 -19.62 -3.95 12.24
N PRO A 84 -20.72 -4.67 11.95
CA PRO A 84 -20.63 -5.93 11.24
C PRO A 84 -20.02 -5.68 9.86
N ARG A 85 -18.94 -6.42 9.55
CA ARG A 85 -18.32 -6.35 8.22
C ARG A 85 -19.29 -6.89 7.19
N LEU A 86 -19.57 -6.08 6.18
CA LEU A 86 -20.39 -6.47 5.05
C LEU A 86 -19.71 -7.61 4.27
N SER A 87 -20.50 -8.61 3.89
CA SER A 87 -20.06 -9.65 2.98
C SER A 87 -19.86 -9.09 1.57
N HIS A 88 -19.00 -9.74 0.77
CA HIS A 88 -18.57 -9.24 -0.54
C HIS A 88 -19.72 -9.15 -1.56
N ASP A 89 -20.80 -9.89 -1.34
CA ASP A 89 -21.99 -10.02 -2.19
C ASP A 89 -23.07 -8.99 -1.85
N VAL A 90 -22.87 -8.22 -0.78
CA VAL A 90 -23.83 -7.19 -0.38
C VAL A 90 -23.66 -5.96 -1.27
N LEU A 91 -24.68 -5.69 -2.07
CA LEU A 91 -24.79 -4.44 -2.83
C LEU A 91 -25.05 -3.29 -1.86
N VAL A 92 -24.01 -2.52 -1.57
CA VAL A 92 -24.13 -1.30 -0.77
C VAL A 92 -24.72 -0.21 -1.67
N ARG A 93 -25.95 0.25 -1.36
CA ARG A 93 -26.40 1.54 -1.88
C ARG A 93 -25.52 2.60 -1.24
N TYR A 94 -24.70 3.27 -2.04
CA TYR A 94 -24.01 4.48 -1.59
C TYR A 94 -25.02 5.40 -0.92
N LEU A 95 -24.65 6.00 0.22
CA LEU A 95 -25.50 6.96 0.93
C LEU A 95 -25.89 8.17 0.07
N LEU A 96 -25.24 8.31 -1.09
CA LEU A 96 -25.42 9.40 -2.03
C LEU A 96 -26.40 9.01 -3.14
N ASN A 97 -27.49 9.75 -3.23
CA ASN A 97 -28.36 9.71 -4.41
C ASN A 97 -27.64 10.31 -5.64
N ARG A 98 -28.12 9.97 -6.83
CA ARG A 98 -27.62 10.53 -8.10
C ARG A 98 -27.73 12.06 -8.03
N GLY A 99 -26.61 12.78 -8.14
CA GLY A 99 -26.51 14.25 -8.04
C GLY A 99 -26.01 14.79 -6.70
N GLU A 100 -25.92 13.97 -5.64
CA GLU A 100 -25.44 14.46 -4.33
C GLU A 100 -23.91 14.65 -4.26
N LEU A 101 -23.16 14.03 -5.18
CA LEU A 101 -21.70 14.22 -5.32
C LEU A 101 -21.35 15.59 -5.91
N GLU A 102 -22.29 16.25 -6.60
CA GLU A 102 -22.05 17.47 -7.38
C GLU A 102 -22.12 18.77 -6.55
N GLY A 103 -21.99 18.68 -5.22
CA GLY A 103 -21.81 19.86 -4.37
C GLY A 103 -23.10 20.56 -3.96
N GLY A 104 -24.13 19.80 -3.58
CA GLY A 104 -25.34 20.32 -2.95
C GLY A 104 -25.12 20.90 -1.54
N ARG A 105 -26.22 21.19 -0.85
CA ARG A 105 -26.22 21.77 0.51
C ARG A 105 -25.43 20.87 1.48
N ARG A 106 -24.34 21.42 2.07
CA ARG A 106 -23.48 20.75 3.06
C ARG A 106 -24.32 20.07 4.14
N ARG A 107 -24.10 18.77 4.33
CA ARG A 107 -24.72 18.00 5.41
C ARG A 107 -23.89 18.14 6.69
N ALA A 108 -24.53 17.94 7.84
CA ALA A 108 -23.86 17.96 9.15
C ALA A 108 -22.73 16.92 9.30
N THR A 109 -22.69 15.92 8.41
CA THR A 109 -21.68 14.85 8.38
C THR A 109 -20.57 15.09 7.35
N ASP A 110 -20.65 16.13 6.53
CA ASP A 110 -19.57 16.47 5.61
C ASP A 110 -18.39 17.03 6.42
N CYS A 111 -17.18 16.60 6.10
CA CYS A 111 -15.97 17.14 6.73
C CYS A 111 -15.80 18.63 6.35
N ASN A 112 -15.39 19.46 7.32
CA ASN A 112 -15.16 20.89 7.12
C ASN A 112 -14.07 21.18 6.09
#